data_AF-A0A1G6CQ83-F1
#
_entry.id   AF-A0A1G6CQ83-F1
#
_cell.length_a   1.000
_cell.length_b   1.000
_cell.length_c   1.000
_cell.angle_alpha   90.00
_cell.angle_beta   90.00
_cell.angle_gamma   90.00
#
_symmetry.space_group_name_H-M   'P 1'
#
loop_
_entity.id
_entity.type
_entity.pdbx_description
1 polymer ?
#
loop_
_entity_poly.entity_id
_entity_poly.type
_entity_poly.pdbx_seq_one_letter_code
_entity_poly.pdbx_strand_id
1 'polypeptide(L)'
;MHKYLQAIGFKNITKEEFDDILDKTIEEASQIFNAIGSEETEIVEFRKMYSKNFGLSIVGEYVDDETFRMEYYFPFFLGKGQTTEEKAEIEKHADKEAYAGICEDYRVGVTLIFYLQNMTDFLNAKYIGRAIRANTSVTLSGLSTEGKILFPVNKTEQQISNTKKYSQARVQQIAKAREGDEEAIEKLTLEDMDIYTKLSKRVLKEDILSIVDTYFMPYGIESDQYSVLGEIKDFEWIENESSKEKVCRLNVDCNNLEFDLIINEDDLMGEPALGRRFKGNIWLQGQLNYNMEL
;
A
#
# COMPACT_ATOMS: atom_id res chain seq x y z
N MET A 1 -5.66 -9.55 8.83
CA MET A 1 -5.71 -10.08 7.45
C MET A 1 -7.13 -10.40 6.99
N HIS A 2 -7.87 -11.31 7.64
CA HIS A 2 -9.23 -11.73 7.22
C HIS A 2 -10.20 -10.56 6.93
N LYS A 3 -10.18 -9.49 7.75
CA LYS A 3 -11.05 -8.31 7.53
C LYS A 3 -10.92 -7.66 6.14
N TYR A 4 -9.78 -7.82 5.46
CA TYR A 4 -9.55 -7.24 4.13
C TYR A 4 -10.03 -8.14 2.98
N LEU A 5 -10.58 -9.33 3.25
CA LEU A 5 -11.20 -10.17 2.21
C LEU A 5 -12.38 -9.45 1.54
N GLN A 6 -13.14 -8.65 2.30
CA GLN A 6 -14.21 -7.83 1.73
C GLN A 6 -13.69 -6.85 0.66
N ALA A 7 -12.46 -6.35 0.79
CA ALA A 7 -11.87 -5.40 -0.14
C ALA A 7 -11.61 -6.03 -1.53
N ILE A 8 -11.42 -7.34 -1.59
CA ILE A 8 -11.32 -8.10 -2.84
C ILE A 8 -12.65 -8.72 -3.27
N GLY A 9 -13.77 -8.29 -2.69
CA GLY A 9 -15.11 -8.75 -3.08
C GLY A 9 -15.54 -10.06 -2.41
N PHE A 10 -15.03 -10.39 -1.23
CA PHE A 10 -15.56 -11.49 -0.42
C PHE A 10 -16.25 -10.94 0.83
N LYS A 11 -17.34 -10.21 0.64
CA LYS A 11 -18.08 -9.58 1.73
C LYS A 11 -19.16 -10.53 2.25
N ASN A 12 -19.31 -10.60 3.57
CA ASN A 12 -20.34 -11.42 4.23
C ASN A 12 -20.34 -12.92 3.83
N ILE A 13 -19.19 -13.47 3.43
CA ILE A 13 -19.06 -14.90 3.17
C ILE A 13 -19.24 -15.70 4.45
N THR A 14 -19.95 -16.82 4.35
CA THR A 14 -20.07 -17.79 5.43
C THR A 14 -18.76 -18.54 5.63
N LYS A 15 -18.62 -19.23 6.77
CA LYS A 15 -17.44 -20.06 7.02
C LYS A 15 -17.29 -21.18 5.98
N GLU A 16 -18.39 -21.82 5.60
CA GLU A 16 -18.39 -22.91 4.61
C GLU A 16 -17.96 -22.42 3.22
N GLU A 17 -18.47 -21.25 2.80
CA GLU A 17 -18.03 -20.61 1.54
C GLU A 17 -16.55 -20.20 1.60
N PHE A 18 -16.07 -19.76 2.76
CA PHE A 18 -14.67 -19.41 2.93
C PHE A 18 -13.75 -20.63 2.85
N ASP A 19 -14.15 -21.74 3.48
CA ASP A 19 -13.40 -23.00 3.41
C ASP A 19 -13.34 -23.51 1.94
N ASP A 20 -14.44 -23.42 1.18
CA ASP A 20 -14.46 -23.72 -0.26
C ASP A 20 -13.55 -22.79 -1.09
N ILE A 21 -13.50 -21.50 -0.75
CA ILE A 21 -12.57 -20.54 -1.38
C ILE A 21 -11.11 -20.92 -1.09
N LEU A 22 -10.80 -21.38 0.14
CA LEU A 22 -9.46 -21.82 0.49
C LEU A 22 -9.06 -23.07 -0.30
N ASP A 23 -9.93 -24.08 -0.33
CA ASP A 23 -9.68 -25.32 -1.07
C ASP A 23 -9.47 -25.04 -2.56
N LYS A 24 -10.35 -24.24 -3.18
CA LYS A 24 -10.19 -23.80 -4.58
C LYS A 24 -8.91 -23.01 -4.82
N THR A 25 -8.45 -22.24 -3.84
CA THR A 25 -7.20 -21.47 -3.95
C THR A 25 -5.99 -22.39 -4.02
N ILE A 26 -6.03 -23.52 -3.32
CA ILE A 26 -4.97 -24.54 -3.35
C ILE A 26 -5.07 -25.38 -4.63
N GLU A 27 -6.26 -25.91 -4.95
CA GLU A 27 -6.47 -26.83 -6.08
C GLU A 27 -6.31 -26.16 -7.45
N GLU A 28 -6.76 -24.91 -7.57
CA GLU A 28 -6.77 -24.14 -8.81
C GLU A 28 -5.88 -22.89 -8.70
N ALA A 29 -4.75 -23.03 -8.01
CA ALA A 29 -3.77 -21.95 -7.86
C ALA A 29 -3.31 -21.43 -9.23
N SER A 30 -3.35 -20.12 -9.41
CA SER A 30 -2.85 -19.47 -10.63
C SER A 30 -1.32 -19.50 -10.67
N GLN A 31 -0.68 -19.41 -9.50
CA GLN A 31 0.76 -19.46 -9.32
C GLN A 31 1.08 -20.20 -8.03
N ILE A 32 2.18 -20.95 -8.03
CA ILE A 32 2.72 -21.63 -6.85
C ILE A 32 4.17 -21.18 -6.72
N PHE A 33 4.54 -20.71 -5.53
CA PHE A 33 5.89 -20.26 -5.23
C PHE A 33 6.46 -21.09 -4.08
N ASN A 34 7.74 -21.48 -4.20
CA ASN A 34 8.46 -22.22 -3.16
C ASN A 34 9.70 -21.43 -2.75
N ALA A 35 9.99 -21.41 -1.45
CA ALA A 35 11.25 -20.90 -0.92
C ALA A 35 11.69 -21.67 0.32
N ILE A 36 12.96 -21.52 0.67
CA ILE A 36 13.51 -22.03 1.92
C ILE A 36 13.41 -20.91 2.97
N GLY A 37 12.69 -21.20 4.05
CA GLY A 37 12.45 -20.32 5.19
C GLY A 37 13.66 -20.14 6.10
N SER A 38 13.44 -19.45 7.23
CA SER A 38 14.52 -19.10 8.16
C SER A 38 15.10 -20.31 8.91
N GLU A 39 14.35 -21.41 9.00
CA GLU A 39 14.70 -22.64 9.71
C GLU A 39 14.94 -23.83 8.76
N GLU A 40 15.32 -23.55 7.50
CA GLU A 40 15.43 -24.56 6.42
C GLU A 40 14.10 -25.28 6.10
N THR A 41 12.96 -24.74 6.56
CA THR A 41 11.64 -25.25 6.21
C THR A 41 11.26 -24.87 4.78
N GLU A 42 10.61 -25.80 4.07
CA GLU A 42 10.09 -25.53 2.73
C GLU A 42 8.75 -24.80 2.85
N ILE A 43 8.76 -23.52 2.48
CA ILE A 43 7.58 -22.66 2.48
C ILE A 43 6.98 -22.69 1.09
N VAL A 44 5.66 -22.90 1.04
CA VAL A 44 4.88 -22.91 -0.19
C VAL A 44 3.78 -21.88 -0.12
N GLU A 45 3.70 -21.05 -1.16
CA GLU A 45 2.65 -20.05 -1.38
C GLU A 45 1.80 -20.45 -2.59
N PHE A 46 0.52 -20.76 -2.34
CA PHE A 46 -0.50 -20.88 -3.38
C PHE A 46 -1.17 -19.54 -3.60
N ARG A 47 -1.11 -19.02 -4.82
CA ARG A 47 -1.71 -17.74 -5.20
C ARG A 47 -2.78 -17.96 -6.25
N LYS A 48 -4.04 -17.64 -5.92
CA LYS A 48 -5.15 -17.65 -6.88
C LYS A 48 -5.62 -16.24 -7.17
N MET A 49 -5.68 -15.90 -8.45
CA MET A 49 -6.27 -14.66 -8.94
C MET A 49 -7.78 -14.81 -8.96
N TYR A 50 -8.49 -13.84 -8.37
CA TYR A 50 -9.95 -13.72 -8.45
C TYR A 50 -10.39 -12.56 -9.33
N SER A 51 -9.42 -11.86 -9.93
CA SER A 51 -9.57 -10.91 -11.01
C SER A 51 -8.19 -10.66 -11.62
N LYS A 52 -8.08 -9.74 -12.57
CA LYS A 52 -6.80 -9.44 -13.25
C LYS A 52 -5.69 -8.97 -12.28
N ASN A 53 -6.05 -8.29 -11.20
CA ASN A 53 -5.09 -7.58 -10.34
C ASN A 53 -5.23 -7.89 -8.84
N PHE A 54 -6.17 -8.72 -8.40
CA PHE A 54 -6.28 -9.10 -6.99
C PHE A 54 -6.60 -10.58 -6.82
N GLY A 55 -6.30 -11.10 -5.63
CA GLY A 55 -6.52 -12.50 -5.34
C GLY A 55 -6.29 -12.85 -3.87
N LEU A 56 -6.17 -14.16 -3.62
CA LEU A 56 -5.88 -14.73 -2.32
C LEU A 56 -4.58 -15.53 -2.38
N SER A 57 -3.70 -15.27 -1.42
CA SER A 57 -2.49 -16.08 -1.17
C SER A 57 -2.70 -16.93 0.07
N ILE A 58 -2.33 -18.20 -0.02
CA ILE A 58 -2.28 -19.16 1.08
C ILE A 58 -0.85 -19.61 1.24
N VAL A 59 -0.33 -19.47 2.45
CA VAL A 59 1.04 -19.84 2.82
C VAL A 59 1.00 -20.98 3.81
N GLY A 60 1.86 -21.96 3.60
CA GLY A 60 2.03 -23.07 4.51
C GLY A 60 3.28 -23.88 4.21
N GLU A 61 3.35 -25.05 4.80
CA GLU A 61 4.48 -25.97 4.70
C GLU A 61 3.96 -27.37 4.41
N TYR A 62 4.76 -28.17 3.69
CA TYR A 62 4.51 -29.60 3.58
C TYR A 62 5.05 -30.31 4.82
N VAL A 63 4.17 -31.02 5.53
CA VAL A 63 4.56 -31.86 6.70
C VAL A 63 5.14 -33.19 6.23
N ASP A 64 4.65 -33.68 5.09
CA ASP A 64 5.14 -34.82 4.31
C ASP A 64 4.83 -34.59 2.81
N ASP A 65 5.22 -35.53 1.94
CA ASP A 65 5.06 -35.43 0.48
C ASP A 65 3.60 -35.25 0.01
N GLU A 66 2.60 -35.50 0.87
CA GLU A 66 1.17 -35.48 0.51
C GLU A 66 0.34 -34.46 1.33
N THR A 67 0.83 -34.00 2.48
CA THR A 67 0.06 -33.21 3.44
C THR A 67 0.55 -31.77 3.52
N PHE A 68 -0.18 -30.88 2.86
CA PHE A 68 -0.01 -29.44 3.02
C PHE A 68 -0.68 -28.95 4.31
N ARG A 69 0.08 -28.23 5.14
CA ARG A 69 -0.43 -27.56 6.35
C ARG A 69 -0.43 -26.06 6.12
N MET A 70 -1.62 -25.48 5.95
CA MET A 70 -1.80 -24.03 5.91
C MET A 70 -1.41 -23.39 7.24
N GLU A 71 -0.56 -22.36 7.17
CA GLU A 71 -0.22 -21.51 8.33
C GLU A 71 -1.07 -20.24 8.36
N TYR A 72 -1.18 -19.56 7.23
CA TYR A 72 -1.95 -18.33 7.11
C TYR A 72 -2.36 -18.04 5.67
N TYR A 73 -3.27 -17.10 5.51
CA TYR A 73 -3.70 -16.58 4.20
C TYR A 73 -3.81 -15.07 4.26
N PHE A 74 -3.71 -14.42 3.11
CA PHE A 74 -3.95 -12.99 2.98
C PHE A 74 -4.49 -12.63 1.59
N PRO A 75 -5.47 -11.70 1.52
CA PRO A 75 -5.84 -11.08 0.26
C PRO A 75 -4.70 -10.18 -0.22
N PHE A 76 -4.47 -10.14 -1.53
CA PHE A 76 -3.48 -9.26 -2.13
C PHE A 76 -4.07 -8.49 -3.30
N PHE A 77 -3.49 -7.31 -3.55
CA PHE A 77 -3.78 -6.49 -4.71
C PHE A 77 -2.48 -6.02 -5.37
N LEU A 78 -2.35 -6.27 -6.67
CA LEU A 78 -1.23 -5.90 -7.51
C LEU A 78 -1.51 -4.51 -8.10
N GLY A 79 -0.91 -3.50 -7.45
CA GLY A 79 -0.93 -2.11 -7.92
C GLY A 79 -0.17 -1.95 -9.24
N LYS A 80 -0.44 -0.86 -9.96
CA LYS A 80 0.27 -0.51 -11.19
C LYS A 80 1.38 0.51 -10.90
N GLY A 81 2.43 0.44 -11.72
CA GLY A 81 3.51 1.43 -11.71
C GLY A 81 4.51 1.22 -10.58
N GLN A 82 5.43 2.16 -10.46
CA GLN A 82 6.49 2.16 -9.46
C GLN A 82 6.20 3.29 -8.48
N THR A 83 5.96 2.94 -7.21
CA THR A 83 5.55 3.93 -6.22
C THR A 83 6.74 4.65 -5.61
N THR A 84 7.81 3.91 -5.29
CA THR A 84 9.02 4.49 -4.71
C THR A 84 10.30 3.79 -5.18
N GLU A 85 11.37 4.58 -5.27
CA GLU A 85 12.75 4.14 -5.54
C GLU A 85 13.61 4.15 -4.27
N GLU A 86 13.04 4.58 -3.14
CA GLU A 86 13.73 4.61 -1.87
C GLU A 86 14.08 3.19 -1.43
N LYS A 87 15.25 3.06 -0.78
CA LYS A 87 15.72 1.79 -0.27
C LYS A 87 14.71 1.23 0.75
N ALA A 88 14.24 0.02 0.50
CA ALA A 88 13.43 -0.74 1.45
C ALA A 88 14.30 -1.74 2.23
N GLU A 89 14.11 -1.78 3.55
CA GLU A 89 14.66 -2.79 4.44
C GLU A 89 13.58 -3.83 4.75
N ILE A 90 13.93 -5.11 4.71
CA ILE A 90 12.96 -6.19 4.89
C ILE A 90 13.19 -6.85 6.24
N GLU A 91 12.16 -6.85 7.07
CA GLU A 91 12.16 -7.46 8.40
C GLU A 91 11.14 -8.60 8.48
N LYS A 92 11.49 -9.65 9.22
CA LYS A 92 10.60 -10.79 9.49
C LYS A 92 9.69 -10.46 10.67
N HIS A 93 8.42 -10.79 10.58
CA HIS A 93 7.52 -10.75 11.74
C HIS A 93 7.93 -11.80 12.78
N ALA A 94 7.80 -11.46 14.06
CA ALA A 94 8.28 -12.33 15.15
C ALA A 94 7.59 -13.71 15.19
N ASP A 95 6.31 -13.78 14.81
CA ASP A 95 5.46 -14.93 15.10
C ASP A 95 5.20 -15.84 13.89
N LYS A 96 5.59 -15.44 12.67
CA LYS A 96 5.27 -16.16 11.41
C LYS A 96 6.36 -15.97 10.35
N GLU A 97 6.41 -16.85 9.36
CA GLU A 97 7.14 -16.61 8.10
C GLU A 97 6.38 -15.61 7.22
N ALA A 98 6.28 -14.38 7.72
CA ALA A 98 5.75 -13.22 7.03
C ALA A 98 6.75 -12.07 7.17
N TYR A 99 6.79 -11.19 6.17
CA TYR A 99 7.79 -10.13 6.08
C TYR A 99 7.15 -8.76 5.87
N ALA A 100 7.75 -7.74 6.47
CA ALA A 100 7.40 -6.34 6.27
C ALA A 100 8.54 -5.63 5.56
N GLY A 101 8.20 -4.75 4.63
CA GLY A 101 9.13 -3.79 4.06
C GLY A 101 9.04 -2.46 4.78
N ILE A 102 10.18 -1.88 5.10
CA ILE A 102 10.34 -0.59 5.76
C ILE A 102 11.05 0.34 4.78
N CYS A 103 10.40 1.40 4.32
CA CYS A 103 11.02 2.41 3.48
C CYS A 103 10.76 3.82 4.01
N GLU A 104 11.78 4.68 3.95
CA GLU A 104 11.66 6.08 4.32
C GLU A 104 11.35 6.93 3.09
N ASP A 105 10.07 7.27 2.88
CA ASP A 105 9.67 8.16 1.79
C ASP A 105 9.39 9.58 2.30
N TYR A 106 10.29 10.51 1.97
CA TYR A 106 10.23 11.90 2.44
C TYR A 106 8.99 12.66 1.92
N ARG A 107 8.35 12.20 0.84
CA ARG A 107 7.15 12.83 0.30
C ARG A 107 6.00 12.79 1.29
N VAL A 108 5.98 11.74 2.11
CA VAL A 108 4.93 11.48 3.08
C VAL A 108 5.34 11.92 4.49
N GLY A 109 6.64 12.01 4.77
CA GLY A 109 7.17 12.48 6.05
C GLY A 109 6.99 11.48 7.20
N VAL A 110 6.71 10.21 6.88
CA VAL A 110 6.62 9.09 7.82
C VAL A 110 7.38 7.89 7.25
N THR A 111 7.90 7.04 8.13
CA THR A 111 8.43 5.74 7.72
C THR A 111 7.27 4.86 7.27
N LEU A 112 7.31 4.40 6.03
CA LEU A 112 6.32 3.51 5.46
C LEU A 112 6.70 2.08 5.78
N ILE A 113 5.78 1.36 6.41
CA ILE A 113 5.88 -0.06 6.72
C ILE A 113 4.76 -0.73 5.94
N PHE A 114 5.09 -1.71 5.11
CA PHE A 114 4.12 -2.40 4.27
C PHE A 114 4.29 -3.90 4.36
N TYR A 115 3.18 -4.62 4.20
CA TYR A 115 3.21 -6.07 4.13
C TYR A 115 3.84 -6.53 2.80
N LEU A 116 4.90 -7.34 2.86
CA LEU A 116 5.60 -7.81 1.66
C LEU A 116 4.81 -8.93 0.98
N GLN A 117 4.34 -8.68 -0.24
CA GLN A 117 3.54 -9.64 -1.00
C GLN A 117 4.38 -10.76 -1.64
N ASN A 118 5.60 -10.46 -2.09
CA ASN A 118 6.45 -11.44 -2.79
C ASN A 118 7.63 -11.89 -1.91
N MET A 119 7.32 -12.38 -0.72
CA MET A 119 8.32 -12.88 0.23
C MET A 119 9.15 -14.04 -0.35
N THR A 120 8.55 -14.88 -1.18
CA THR A 120 9.19 -16.07 -1.76
C THR A 120 10.32 -15.67 -2.71
N ASP A 121 10.10 -14.63 -3.51
CA ASP A 121 11.15 -14.02 -4.35
C ASP A 121 12.30 -13.47 -3.50
N PHE A 122 11.97 -12.80 -2.39
CA PHE A 122 12.95 -12.26 -1.46
C PHE A 122 13.81 -13.34 -0.81
N LEU A 123 13.18 -14.39 -0.30
CA LEU A 123 13.86 -15.53 0.31
C LEU A 123 14.79 -16.23 -0.70
N ASN A 124 14.30 -16.47 -1.92
CA ASN A 124 15.09 -17.09 -2.98
C ASN A 124 16.28 -16.20 -3.40
N ALA A 125 16.07 -14.89 -3.53
CA ALA A 125 17.16 -13.95 -3.81
C ALA A 125 18.22 -13.98 -2.70
N LYS A 126 17.79 -13.96 -1.42
CA LYS A 126 18.66 -14.05 -0.25
C LYS A 126 19.45 -15.37 -0.23
N TYR A 127 18.79 -16.50 -0.52
CA TYR A 127 19.41 -17.83 -0.56
C TYR A 127 20.51 -17.93 -1.62
N ILE A 128 20.29 -17.35 -2.81
CA ILE A 128 21.27 -17.34 -3.91
C ILE A 128 22.37 -16.28 -3.68
N GLY A 129 22.35 -15.56 -2.54
CA GLY A 129 23.33 -14.52 -2.21
C GLY A 129 23.16 -13.24 -3.03
N ARG A 130 22.02 -13.06 -3.70
CA ARG A 130 21.66 -11.79 -4.34
C ARG A 130 21.11 -10.88 -3.26
N ALA A 131 21.96 -9.98 -2.77
CA ALA A 131 21.50 -8.88 -1.92
C ALA A 131 20.39 -8.11 -2.63
N ILE A 132 19.35 -7.69 -1.89
CA ILE A 132 18.46 -6.61 -2.35
C ILE A 132 19.37 -5.48 -2.80
N ARG A 133 19.39 -5.19 -4.10
CA ARG A 133 20.20 -4.11 -4.62
C ARG A 133 19.66 -2.81 -4.02
N ALA A 134 20.55 -1.86 -3.76
CA ALA A 134 20.20 -0.55 -3.18
C ALA A 134 19.10 0.21 -3.95
N ASN A 135 18.79 -0.19 -5.20
CA ASN A 135 17.79 0.43 -6.07
C ASN A 135 16.62 -0.52 -6.40
N THR A 136 16.27 -1.44 -5.51
CA THR A 136 15.08 -2.28 -5.71
C THR A 136 13.86 -1.40 -5.48
N SER A 137 13.11 -1.12 -6.55
CA SER A 137 11.94 -0.28 -6.42
C SER A 137 10.76 -1.02 -5.83
N VAL A 138 9.84 -0.26 -5.23
CA VAL A 138 8.66 -0.81 -4.56
C VAL A 138 7.41 -0.33 -5.27
N THR A 139 6.52 -1.27 -5.53
CA THR A 139 5.14 -1.00 -5.93
C THR A 139 4.26 -1.14 -4.70
N LEU A 140 3.72 -0.04 -4.20
CA LEU A 140 2.81 -0.06 -3.06
C LEU A 140 1.37 -0.22 -3.53
N SER A 141 0.57 -0.90 -2.72
CA SER A 141 -0.85 -1.06 -2.95
C SER A 141 -1.64 -1.08 -1.65
N GLY A 142 -2.87 -0.59 -1.69
CA GLY A 142 -3.74 -0.51 -0.51
C GLY A 142 -4.98 -1.40 -0.63
N LEU A 143 -5.34 -2.09 0.45
CA LEU A 143 -6.67 -2.67 0.61
C LEU A 143 -7.46 -1.87 1.63
N SER A 144 -8.63 -1.38 1.26
CA SER A 144 -9.49 -0.60 2.14
C SER A 144 -10.78 -1.34 2.49
N THR A 145 -11.21 -1.19 3.73
CA THR A 145 -12.47 -1.76 4.26
C THR A 145 -13.53 -0.68 4.52
N GLU A 146 -13.14 0.59 4.45
CA GLU A 146 -14.04 1.73 4.60
C GLU A 146 -13.44 2.95 3.89
N GLY A 147 -14.25 3.63 3.09
CA GLY A 147 -13.81 4.77 2.30
C GLY A 147 -14.93 5.78 2.10
N LYS A 148 -14.54 7.06 1.99
CA LYS A 148 -15.45 8.17 1.69
C LYS A 148 -14.85 9.01 0.58
N ILE A 149 -15.67 9.33 -0.41
CA ILE A 149 -15.30 10.28 -1.46
C ILE A 149 -15.69 11.69 -1.00
N LEU A 150 -14.69 12.57 -0.96
CA LEU A 150 -14.85 13.97 -0.62
C LEU A 150 -14.74 14.83 -1.88
N PHE A 151 -15.38 16.00 -1.85
CA PHE A 151 -15.24 16.99 -2.91
C PHE A 151 -13.79 17.49 -3.04
N PRO A 152 -13.39 17.91 -4.26
CA PRO A 152 -12.15 18.64 -4.45
C PRO A 152 -12.11 19.88 -3.57
N VAL A 153 -10.91 20.30 -3.18
CA VAL A 153 -10.72 21.63 -2.60
C VAL A 153 -10.75 22.64 -3.74
N ASN A 154 -11.62 23.65 -3.66
CA ASN A 154 -11.67 24.72 -4.65
C ASN A 154 -10.35 25.51 -4.64
N LYS A 155 -9.49 25.23 -5.61
CA LYS A 155 -8.22 25.92 -5.83
C LYS A 155 -8.24 26.62 -7.19
N THR A 156 -7.71 27.82 -7.25
CA THR A 156 -7.45 28.49 -8.54
C THR A 156 -6.29 27.81 -9.27
N GLU A 157 -6.23 27.89 -10.60
CA GLU A 157 -5.11 27.33 -11.39
C GLU A 157 -3.75 27.86 -10.90
N GLN A 158 -3.71 29.12 -10.49
CA GLN A 158 -2.51 29.73 -9.94
C GLN A 158 -2.10 29.08 -8.61
N GLN A 159 -3.05 28.79 -7.72
CA GLN A 159 -2.80 28.05 -6.48
C GLN A 159 -2.29 26.64 -6.76
N ILE A 160 -2.90 25.91 -7.70
CA ILE A 160 -2.46 24.56 -8.09
C ILE A 160 -1.02 24.58 -8.61
N SER A 161 -0.68 25.53 -9.50
CA SER A 161 0.67 25.65 -10.05
C SER A 161 1.71 25.99 -8.98
N ASN A 162 1.34 26.84 -8.02
CA ASN A 162 2.20 27.23 -6.92
C ASN A 162 2.43 26.07 -5.95
N THR A 163 1.39 25.28 -5.64
CA THR A 163 1.53 24.10 -4.78
C THR A 163 2.47 23.05 -5.38
N LYS A 164 2.38 22.80 -6.70
CA LYS A 164 3.30 21.87 -7.38
C LYS A 164 4.76 22.36 -7.36
N LYS A 165 4.99 23.64 -7.64
CA LYS A 165 6.34 24.23 -7.57
C LYS A 165 6.89 24.19 -6.14
N TYR A 166 6.03 24.47 -5.16
CA TYR A 166 6.40 24.45 -3.75
C TYR A 166 6.75 23.04 -3.28
N SER A 167 5.96 22.01 -3.63
CA SER A 167 6.27 20.64 -3.26
C SER A 167 7.60 20.17 -3.87
N GLN A 168 7.83 20.41 -5.17
CA GLN A 168 9.10 20.09 -5.81
C GLN A 168 10.31 20.81 -5.19
N ALA A 169 10.17 22.11 -4.90
CA ALA A 169 11.23 22.88 -4.25
C ALA A 169 11.51 22.34 -2.84
N ARG A 170 10.48 22.00 -2.07
CA ARG A 170 10.62 21.46 -0.70
C ARG A 170 11.36 20.12 -0.71
N VAL A 171 11.02 19.22 -1.64
CA VAL A 171 11.72 17.94 -1.85
C VAL A 171 13.22 18.15 -2.07
N GLN A 172 13.59 19.09 -2.93
CA GLN A 172 14.99 19.40 -3.20
C GLN A 172 15.72 19.97 -1.98
N GLN A 173 15.05 20.81 -1.17
CA GLN A 173 15.64 21.34 0.06
C GLN A 173 15.86 20.25 1.11
N ILE A 174 14.94 19.30 1.23
CA ILE A 174 15.08 18.14 2.14
C ILE A 174 16.28 17.28 1.74
N ALA A 175 16.46 17.03 0.43
CA ALA A 175 17.60 16.28 -0.08
C ALA A 175 18.94 16.97 0.28
N LYS A 176 19.03 18.30 0.10
CA LYS A 176 20.23 19.08 0.48
C LYS A 176 20.48 19.09 1.99
N ALA A 177 19.42 19.24 2.78
CA ALA A 177 19.52 19.20 4.24
C ALA A 177 20.08 17.85 4.74
N ARG A 178 19.74 16.72 4.08
CA ARG A 178 20.35 15.41 4.37
C ARG A 178 21.85 15.37 4.14
N GLU A 179 22.36 16.14 3.19
CA GLU A 179 23.81 16.26 2.90
C GLU A 179 24.54 17.19 3.90
N GLY A 180 23.81 17.77 4.86
CA GLY A 180 24.38 18.67 5.88
C GLY A 180 24.42 20.14 5.48
N ASP A 181 23.65 20.56 4.47
CA ASP A 181 23.53 21.96 4.05
C ASP A 181 22.77 22.79 5.11
N GLU A 182 23.52 23.61 5.88
CA GLU A 182 22.99 24.48 6.94
C GLU A 182 21.98 25.51 6.40
N GLU A 183 22.17 26.04 5.19
CA GLU A 183 21.24 27.02 4.60
C GLU A 183 19.90 26.36 4.28
N ALA A 184 19.92 25.12 3.78
CA ALA A 184 18.71 24.35 3.53
C ALA A 184 17.95 24.05 4.82
N ILE A 185 18.66 23.74 5.92
CA ILE A 185 18.07 23.47 7.24
C ILE A 185 17.42 24.74 7.81
N GLU A 186 18.11 25.88 7.77
CA GLU A 186 17.56 27.15 8.25
C GLU A 186 16.31 27.54 7.47
N LYS A 187 16.36 27.40 6.13
CA LYS A 187 15.23 27.72 5.26
C LYS A 187 14.02 26.84 5.54
N LEU A 188 14.19 25.52 5.68
CA LEU A 188 13.10 24.60 6.03
C LEU A 188 12.49 24.96 7.39
N THR A 189 13.32 25.33 8.37
CA THR A 189 12.87 25.72 9.72
C THR A 189 12.02 26.98 9.70
N LEU A 190 12.47 28.01 8.96
CA LEU A 190 11.72 29.25 8.80
C LEU A 190 10.39 29.03 8.07
N GLU A 191 10.39 28.21 7.02
CA GLU A 191 9.17 27.83 6.30
C GLU A 191 8.16 27.10 7.20
N ASP A 192 8.62 26.15 8.02
CA ASP A 192 7.76 25.41 8.93
C ASP A 192 7.12 26.31 10.01
N MET A 193 7.86 27.28 10.56
CA MET A 193 7.30 28.28 11.48
C MET A 193 6.18 29.11 10.82
N ASP A 194 6.39 29.49 9.56
CA ASP A 194 5.47 30.30 8.79
C ASP A 194 4.19 29.53 8.42
N ILE A 195 4.35 28.24 8.08
CA ILE A 195 3.24 27.29 7.86
C ILE A 195 2.44 27.10 9.14
N TYR A 196 3.11 26.82 10.27
CA TYR A 196 2.45 26.61 11.56
C TYR A 196 1.59 27.82 11.96
N THR A 197 2.11 29.03 11.76
CA THR A 197 1.39 30.28 12.06
C THR A 197 0.17 30.46 11.17
N LYS A 198 0.27 30.14 9.87
CA LYS A 198 -0.86 30.20 8.92
C LYS A 198 -1.93 29.15 9.24
N LEU A 199 -1.52 27.91 9.52
CA LEU A 199 -2.43 26.82 9.87
C LEU A 199 -3.19 27.11 11.17
N SER A 200 -2.50 27.53 12.22
CA SER A 200 -3.11 27.83 13.53
C SER A 200 -4.25 28.85 13.43
N LYS A 201 -4.12 29.85 12.54
CA LYS A 201 -5.17 30.85 12.29
C LYS A 201 -6.36 30.29 11.50
N ARG A 202 -6.11 29.38 10.55
CA ARG A 202 -7.14 28.79 9.69
C ARG A 202 -7.96 27.74 10.43
N VAL A 203 -7.34 26.91 11.27
CA VAL A 203 -8.01 25.86 12.06
C VAL A 203 -9.11 26.42 12.98
N LEU A 204 -8.96 27.67 13.45
CA LEU A 204 -9.97 28.35 14.27
C LEU A 204 -11.21 28.82 13.48
N LYS A 205 -11.12 28.90 12.15
CA LYS A 205 -12.12 29.56 11.29
C LYS A 205 -12.70 28.65 10.20
N GLU A 206 -11.95 27.64 9.77
CA GLU A 206 -12.26 26.77 8.65
C GLU A 206 -12.39 25.31 9.11
N ASP A 207 -13.17 24.51 8.38
CA ASP A 207 -13.21 23.05 8.60
C ASP A 207 -11.85 22.43 8.28
N ILE A 208 -11.38 21.50 9.12
CA ILE A 208 -10.12 20.77 8.95
C ILE A 208 -10.02 20.14 7.56
N LEU A 209 -11.11 19.58 7.01
CA LEU A 209 -11.12 18.95 5.67
C LEU A 209 -11.09 19.96 4.51
N SER A 210 -11.26 21.25 4.81
CA SER A 210 -11.05 22.37 3.88
C SER A 210 -9.64 22.96 3.97
N ILE A 211 -8.94 22.70 5.08
CA ILE A 211 -7.56 23.15 5.31
C ILE A 211 -6.57 22.09 4.80
N VAL A 212 -6.84 20.82 5.09
CA VAL A 212 -5.97 19.70 4.75
C VAL A 212 -6.36 19.16 3.38
N ASP A 213 -5.41 19.22 2.45
CA ASP A 213 -5.58 18.68 1.10
C ASP A 213 -5.45 17.15 1.08
N THR A 214 -4.36 16.67 1.67
CA THR A 214 -3.85 15.30 1.62
C THR A 214 -3.18 14.96 2.95
N TYR A 215 -3.28 13.70 3.39
CA TYR A 215 -2.47 13.19 4.51
C TYR A 215 -2.32 11.67 4.40
N PHE A 216 -1.27 11.16 5.03
CA PHE A 216 -1.00 9.74 5.17
C PHE A 216 -0.45 9.54 6.57
N MET A 217 -1.22 8.87 7.43
CA MET A 217 -0.92 8.78 8.85
C MET A 217 -1.07 7.34 9.34
N PRO A 218 -0.17 6.84 10.20
CA PRO A 218 -0.36 5.54 10.83
C PRO A 218 -1.73 5.45 11.51
N TYR A 219 -2.37 4.29 11.40
CA TYR A 219 -3.70 4.05 11.93
C TYR A 219 -3.78 2.64 12.52
N GLY A 220 -4.44 2.50 13.67
CA GLY A 220 -4.63 1.20 14.29
C GLY A 220 -3.42 0.72 15.11
N ILE A 221 -3.40 -0.59 15.38
CA ILE A 221 -2.39 -1.25 16.23
C ILE A 221 -1.23 -1.80 15.38
N GLU A 222 -1.54 -2.27 14.18
CA GLU A 222 -0.56 -2.81 13.24
C GLU A 222 0.21 -1.67 12.57
N SER A 223 1.50 -1.87 12.33
CA SER A 223 2.38 -0.86 11.74
C SER A 223 2.11 -0.62 10.24
N ASP A 224 1.44 -1.55 9.57
CA ASP A 224 1.15 -1.53 8.13
C ASP A 224 -0.22 -0.94 7.78
N GLN A 225 -0.90 -0.34 8.76
CA GLN A 225 -2.21 0.29 8.59
C GLN A 225 -2.10 1.81 8.59
N TYR A 226 -2.77 2.44 7.62
CA TYR A 226 -2.71 3.88 7.42
C TYR A 226 -4.07 4.48 7.14
N SER A 227 -4.31 5.67 7.66
CA SER A 227 -5.40 6.55 7.24
C SER A 227 -4.87 7.46 6.14
N VAL A 228 -5.54 7.44 4.99
CA VAL A 228 -5.13 8.19 3.80
C VAL A 228 -6.23 9.16 3.40
N LEU A 229 -5.82 10.38 3.09
CA LEU A 229 -6.58 11.35 2.32
C LEU A 229 -5.75 11.73 1.09
N GLY A 230 -6.25 11.45 -0.10
CA GLY A 230 -5.53 11.76 -1.33
C GLY A 230 -6.45 12.11 -2.49
N GLU A 231 -5.90 12.72 -3.53
CA GLU A 231 -6.64 13.06 -4.75
C GLU A 231 -6.72 11.85 -5.69
N ILE A 232 -7.90 11.60 -6.24
CA ILE A 232 -8.14 10.50 -7.17
C ILE A 232 -7.70 10.93 -8.57
N LYS A 233 -6.70 10.23 -9.11
CA LYS A 233 -6.14 10.47 -10.45
C LYS A 233 -6.69 9.56 -11.52
N ASP A 234 -7.11 8.36 -11.13
CA ASP A 234 -7.77 7.39 -12.01
C ASP A 234 -8.65 6.46 -11.18
N PHE A 235 -9.67 5.86 -11.80
CA PHE A 235 -10.47 4.83 -11.16
C PHE A 235 -11.02 3.83 -12.17
N GLU A 236 -11.20 2.59 -11.72
CA GLU A 236 -11.70 1.49 -12.54
C GLU A 236 -12.57 0.58 -11.69
N TRP A 237 -13.73 0.16 -12.23
CA TRP A 237 -14.56 -0.87 -11.59
C TRP A 237 -14.12 -2.23 -12.09
N ILE A 238 -13.84 -3.12 -11.15
CA ILE A 238 -13.36 -4.47 -11.38
C ILE A 238 -14.34 -5.43 -10.69
N GLU A 239 -14.59 -6.59 -11.28
CA GLU A 239 -15.46 -7.61 -10.71
C GLU A 239 -14.62 -8.79 -10.19
N ASN A 240 -15.00 -9.34 -9.04
CA ASN A 240 -14.47 -10.62 -8.56
C ASN A 240 -15.09 -11.76 -9.36
N GLU A 241 -14.27 -12.61 -9.96
CA GLU A 241 -14.68 -13.69 -10.84
C GLU A 241 -15.50 -14.78 -10.13
N SER A 242 -15.27 -14.98 -8.82
CA SER A 242 -15.94 -15.97 -7.99
C SER A 242 -17.24 -15.43 -7.39
N SER A 243 -17.15 -14.34 -6.61
CA SER A 243 -18.31 -13.80 -5.88
C SER A 243 -19.20 -12.88 -6.71
N LYS A 244 -18.71 -12.40 -7.86
CA LYS A 244 -19.37 -11.38 -8.71
C LYS A 244 -19.56 -10.01 -8.04
N GLU A 245 -18.92 -9.80 -6.89
CA GLU A 245 -18.91 -8.49 -6.23
C GLU A 245 -18.07 -7.48 -7.02
N LYS A 246 -18.52 -6.23 -7.04
CA LYS A 246 -17.80 -5.12 -7.65
C LYS A 246 -16.85 -4.46 -6.66
N VAL A 247 -15.64 -4.24 -7.13
CA VAL A 247 -14.53 -3.62 -6.41
C VAL A 247 -14.08 -2.39 -7.20
N CYS A 248 -13.93 -1.26 -6.52
CA CYS A 248 -13.38 -0.06 -7.09
C CYS A 248 -11.86 -0.03 -6.91
N ARG A 249 -11.12 0.01 -8.02
CA ARG A 249 -9.71 0.38 -8.05
C ARG A 249 -9.61 1.90 -8.10
N LEU A 250 -8.87 2.49 -7.17
CA LEU A 250 -8.60 3.93 -7.11
C LEU A 250 -7.09 4.14 -7.21
N ASN A 251 -6.65 4.96 -8.15
CA ASN A 251 -5.30 5.51 -8.14
C ASN A 251 -5.34 6.84 -7.39
N VAL A 252 -4.56 6.92 -6.30
CA VAL A 252 -4.60 8.04 -5.36
C VAL A 252 -3.22 8.68 -5.26
N ASP A 253 -3.20 10.01 -5.43
CA ASP A 253 -2.03 10.85 -5.18
C ASP A 253 -2.13 11.45 -3.77
N CYS A 254 -1.22 11.04 -2.90
CA CYS A 254 -1.07 11.60 -1.57
C CYS A 254 0.33 12.23 -1.43
N ASN A 255 0.41 13.56 -1.51
CA ASN A 255 1.67 14.31 -1.42
C ASN A 255 2.74 13.86 -2.43
N ASN A 256 2.37 13.61 -3.69
CA ASN A 256 3.24 13.08 -4.74
C ASN A 256 3.67 11.61 -4.54
N LEU A 257 3.09 10.90 -3.56
CA LEU A 257 3.11 9.45 -3.50
C LEU A 257 1.85 8.94 -4.21
N GLU A 258 2.03 8.44 -5.42
CA GLU A 258 0.96 7.85 -6.23
C GLU A 258 0.96 6.33 -6.06
N PHE A 259 -0.18 5.77 -5.67
CA PHE A 259 -0.35 4.33 -5.52
C PHE A 259 -1.79 3.93 -5.77
N ASP A 260 -2.00 2.66 -6.11
CA ASP A 260 -3.32 2.11 -6.30
C ASP A 260 -3.86 1.50 -5.00
N LEU A 261 -5.15 1.65 -4.77
CA LEU A 261 -5.88 0.97 -3.71
C LEU A 261 -7.18 0.37 -4.24
N ILE A 262 -7.68 -0.66 -3.56
CA ILE A 262 -8.97 -1.27 -3.84
C ILE A 262 -9.91 -1.18 -2.65
N ILE A 263 -11.21 -1.05 -2.94
CA ILE A 263 -12.30 -1.03 -1.98
C ILE A 263 -13.55 -1.64 -2.58
N ASN A 264 -14.32 -2.37 -1.78
CA ASN A 264 -15.63 -2.89 -2.20
C ASN A 264 -16.61 -1.75 -2.53
N GLU A 265 -17.48 -1.92 -3.53
CA GLU A 265 -18.54 -0.95 -3.85
C GLU A 265 -19.38 -0.59 -2.62
N ASP A 266 -19.77 -1.58 -1.83
CA ASP A 266 -20.64 -1.40 -0.67
C ASP A 266 -19.93 -0.70 0.52
N ASP A 267 -18.60 -0.67 0.53
CA ASP A 267 -17.79 -0.03 1.57
C ASP A 267 -17.36 1.40 1.18
N LEU A 268 -17.63 1.80 -0.06
CA LEU A 268 -17.29 3.10 -0.59
C LEU A 268 -18.48 4.06 -0.51
N MET A 269 -18.40 5.04 0.39
CA MET A 269 -19.41 6.09 0.48
C MET A 269 -19.14 7.22 -0.51
N GLY A 270 -20.08 7.43 -1.43
CA GLY A 270 -20.03 8.49 -2.43
C GLY A 270 -19.38 8.03 -3.74
N GLU A 271 -19.52 8.84 -4.79
CA GLU A 271 -19.12 8.44 -6.14
C GLU A 271 -17.66 8.83 -6.43
N PRO A 272 -16.79 7.89 -6.83
CA PRO A 272 -15.43 8.21 -7.24
C PRO A 272 -15.44 9.01 -8.55
N ALA A 273 -14.61 10.04 -8.61
CA ALA A 273 -14.41 10.83 -9.83
C ALA A 273 -13.02 11.49 -9.81
N LEU A 274 -12.50 11.78 -10.99
CA LEU A 274 -11.22 12.46 -11.15
C LEU A 274 -11.19 13.80 -10.41
N GLY A 275 -10.12 14.06 -9.67
CA GLY A 275 -9.94 15.26 -8.86
C GLY A 275 -10.73 15.29 -7.55
N ARG A 276 -11.67 14.37 -7.31
CA ARG A 276 -12.24 14.16 -5.96
C ARG A 276 -11.17 13.55 -5.06
N ARG A 277 -11.45 13.51 -3.76
CA ARG A 277 -10.51 12.99 -2.77
C ARG A 277 -11.03 11.73 -2.12
N PHE A 278 -10.19 10.71 -2.03
CA PHE A 278 -10.48 9.51 -1.25
C PHE A 278 -10.02 9.74 0.19
N LYS A 279 -10.88 9.46 1.18
CA LYS A 279 -10.55 9.37 2.60
C LYS A 279 -10.89 7.97 3.10
N GLY A 280 -9.92 7.21 3.58
CA GLY A 280 -10.18 5.87 4.11
C GLY A 280 -8.99 5.27 4.83
N ASN A 281 -9.25 4.16 5.50
CA ASN A 281 -8.22 3.36 6.15
C ASN A 281 -7.80 2.24 5.21
N ILE A 282 -6.49 2.07 5.04
CA ILE A 282 -5.89 1.07 4.19
C ILE A 282 -4.98 0.15 4.99
N TRP A 283 -4.89 -1.10 4.56
CA TRP A 283 -3.74 -1.95 4.82
C TRP A 283 -2.78 -1.81 3.65
N LEU A 284 -1.57 -1.35 3.95
CA LEU A 284 -0.54 -1.10 2.97
C LEU A 284 0.24 -2.38 2.72
N GLN A 285 0.27 -2.77 1.46
CA GLN A 285 1.04 -3.88 0.96
C GLN A 285 2.07 -3.36 -0.06
N GLY A 286 3.09 -4.15 -0.33
CA GLY A 286 4.08 -3.80 -1.33
C GLY A 286 4.73 -5.00 -1.98
N GLN A 287 5.12 -4.81 -3.23
CA GLN A 287 5.89 -5.76 -4.02
C GLN A 287 7.27 -5.16 -4.32
N LEU A 288 8.31 -5.96 -4.10
CA LEU A 288 9.67 -5.63 -4.53
C LEU A 288 9.81 -5.91 -6.02
N ASN A 289 10.17 -4.89 -6.78
CA ASN A 289 10.43 -5.00 -8.22
C ASN A 289 11.88 -5.44 -8.43
N TYR A 290 12.09 -6.75 -8.50
CA TYR A 290 13.38 -7.28 -8.93
C TYR A 290 13.54 -7.01 -10.43
N ASN A 291 14.40 -6.05 -10.79
CA ASN A 291 14.88 -5.94 -12.17
C ASN A 291 15.64 -7.23 -12.51
N MET A 292 14.95 -8.22 -13.06
CA MET A 292 15.58 -9.30 -13.79
C MET A 292 16.10 -8.72 -15.12
N GLU A 293 17.25 -8.04 -15.06
CA GLU A 293 18.09 -8.00 -16.26
C GLU A 293 18.55 -9.44 -16.51
N LEU A 294 17.98 -10.03 -17.55
CA LEU A 294 18.43 -11.27 -18.20
C LEU A 294 19.83 -11.08 -18.80
#